data_AF-A0A2C9DBG4-F1
#
_entry.id   AF-A0A2C9DBG4-F1
#
_cell.length_a   1.000
_cell.length_b   1.000
_cell.length_c   1.000
_cell.angle_alpha   90.00
_cell.angle_beta   90.00
_cell.angle_gamma   90.00
#
_symmetry.space_group_name_H-M   'P 1'
#
loop_
_entity.id
_entity.type
_entity.pdbx_description
1 polymer ?
#
loop_
_entity_poly.entity_id
_entity_poly.type
_entity_poly.pdbx_seq_one_letter_code
_entity_poly.pdbx_strand_id
1 'polypeptide(L)'
;MRNSIGNLYFKTAIVLLLTGMAAGIAMAASGNHSIYSAHAHLNLLGFVVTSIYGGYFTMFPAKAAGPLPKAVLGLHAAGTVAMFPSLSLVLLGHEAMEPVVAVASIIVFLGAVTFAVAVFREPKGSEGINERSKQAKPETSWWPDKSHEAAMIFGFAHYQN
;
A
#
# COMPACT_ATOMS: atom_id res chain seq x y z
N MET A 1 11.39 -17.15 2.12
CA MET A 1 10.60 -16.14 1.38
C MET A 1 9.13 -16.52 1.36
N ARG A 2 8.29 -15.97 2.23
CA ARG A 2 6.83 -16.15 2.13
C ARG A 2 6.16 -14.84 2.54
N ASN A 3 5.90 -13.97 1.57
CA ASN A 3 5.08 -12.78 1.77
C ASN A 3 3.64 -13.24 1.98
N SER A 4 3.31 -13.65 3.21
CA SER A 4 2.01 -14.23 3.56
C SER A 4 0.86 -13.25 3.34
N ILE A 5 1.13 -11.94 3.38
CA ILE A 5 0.07 -10.94 3.34
C ILE A 5 -0.52 -10.79 1.93
N GLY A 6 0.31 -10.70 0.89
CA GLY A 6 -0.18 -10.57 -0.50
C GLY A 6 -1.10 -11.74 -0.90
N ASN A 7 -0.75 -12.96 -0.49
CA ASN A 7 -1.60 -14.13 -0.70
C ASN A 7 -2.95 -14.01 0.03
N LEU A 8 -2.98 -13.47 1.25
CA LEU A 8 -4.25 -13.21 1.95
C LEU A 8 -5.13 -12.21 1.19
N TYR A 9 -4.56 -11.13 0.65
CA TYR A 9 -5.30 -10.20 -0.20
C TYR A 9 -5.93 -10.89 -1.40
N PHE A 10 -5.17 -11.70 -2.15
CA PHE A 10 -5.71 -12.42 -3.30
C PHE A 10 -6.75 -13.47 -2.92
N LYS A 11 -6.57 -14.18 -1.79
CA LYS A 11 -7.57 -15.11 -1.26
C LYS A 11 -8.87 -14.40 -0.90
N THR A 12 -8.80 -13.24 -0.25
CA THR A 12 -9.99 -12.44 0.04
C THR A 12 -10.63 -11.91 -1.24
N ALA A 13 -9.82 -11.39 -2.17
CA ALA A 13 -10.29 -10.83 -3.44
C ALA A 13 -11.04 -11.88 -4.29
N ILE A 14 -10.52 -13.10 -4.41
CA ILE A 14 -11.18 -14.13 -5.23
C ILE A 14 -12.52 -14.58 -4.63
N VAL A 15 -12.61 -14.66 -3.30
CA VAL A 15 -13.88 -14.99 -2.63
C VAL A 15 -14.93 -13.91 -2.91
N LEU A 16 -14.56 -12.62 -2.75
CA LEU A 16 -15.49 -11.51 -3.01
C LEU A 16 -15.86 -11.41 -4.50
N LEU A 17 -14.93 -11.72 -5.42
CA LEU A 17 -15.23 -11.80 -6.86
C LEU A 17 -16.30 -12.86 -7.14
N LEU A 18 -16.13 -14.06 -6.60
CA LEU A 18 -17.09 -15.15 -6.81
C LEU A 18 -18.47 -14.78 -6.25
N THR A 19 -18.52 -14.15 -5.08
CA THR A 19 -19.77 -13.65 -4.50
C THR A 19 -20.43 -12.58 -5.39
N GLY A 20 -19.67 -11.61 -5.89
CA GLY A 20 -20.22 -10.55 -6.75
C GLY A 20 -20.64 -11.04 -8.14
N MET A 21 -19.92 -12.00 -8.73
CA MET A 21 -20.35 -12.68 -9.96
C MET A 21 -21.63 -13.49 -9.74
N ALA A 22 -21.74 -14.22 -8.63
CA ALA A 22 -22.96 -14.95 -8.29
C ALA A 22 -24.17 -14.01 -8.15
N ALA A 23 -24.00 -12.85 -7.50
CA ALA A 23 -25.04 -11.83 -7.43
C ALA A 23 -25.40 -11.26 -8.81
N GLY A 24 -24.40 -11.02 -9.67
CA GLY A 24 -24.59 -10.59 -11.06
C GLY A 24 -25.43 -11.57 -11.88
N ILE A 25 -25.09 -12.86 -11.80
CA ILE A 25 -25.82 -13.94 -12.47
C ILE A 25 -27.25 -14.04 -11.95
N ALA A 26 -27.46 -13.92 -10.64
CA ALA A 26 -28.78 -13.97 -10.03
C ALA A 26 -29.70 -12.83 -10.51
N MET A 27 -29.17 -11.61 -10.68
CA MET A 27 -29.95 -10.51 -11.26
C MET A 27 -30.29 -10.76 -12.74
N ALA A 28 -29.32 -11.24 -13.52
CA ALA A 28 -29.55 -11.53 -14.93
C ALA A 28 -30.63 -12.62 -15.10
N ALA A 29 -30.59 -13.66 -14.26
CA ALA A 29 -31.57 -14.75 -14.28
C ALA A 29 -32.97 -14.32 -13.83
N SER A 30 -33.08 -13.37 -12.89
CA SER A 30 -34.36 -12.86 -12.39
C SER A 30 -34.93 -11.69 -13.20
N GLY A 31 -34.12 -11.08 -14.07
CA GLY A 31 -34.45 -9.83 -14.78
C GLY A 31 -34.49 -8.59 -13.87
N ASN A 32 -34.31 -8.75 -12.56
CA ASN A 32 -34.35 -7.66 -11.60
C ASN A 32 -32.94 -7.10 -11.35
N HIS A 33 -32.72 -5.88 -11.84
CA HIS A 33 -31.44 -5.18 -11.76
C HIS A 33 -31.39 -4.15 -10.62
N SER A 34 -32.28 -4.25 -9.63
CA SER A 34 -32.37 -3.28 -8.53
C SER A 34 -31.06 -3.15 -7.73
N ILE A 35 -30.30 -4.25 -7.59
CA ILE A 35 -29.02 -4.26 -6.85
C ILE A 35 -27.78 -4.09 -7.75
N TYR A 36 -27.93 -3.52 -8.96
CA TYR A 36 -26.82 -3.36 -9.91
C TYR A 36 -25.65 -2.58 -9.30
N SER A 37 -25.91 -1.56 -8.50
CA SER A 37 -24.84 -0.79 -7.88
C SER A 37 -24.13 -1.61 -6.80
N ALA A 38 -24.87 -2.41 -6.01
CA ALA A 38 -24.28 -3.21 -4.93
C ALA A 38 -23.32 -4.29 -5.43
N HIS A 39 -23.69 -5.10 -6.43
CA HIS A 39 -22.76 -6.12 -6.95
C HIS A 39 -21.54 -5.48 -7.66
N ALA A 40 -21.72 -4.33 -8.33
CA ALA A 40 -20.62 -3.62 -8.99
C ALA A 40 -19.61 -3.13 -7.96
N HIS A 41 -20.06 -2.56 -6.83
CA HIS A 41 -19.19 -2.17 -5.72
C HIS A 41 -18.48 -3.38 -5.12
N LEU A 42 -19.15 -4.53 -4.97
CA LEU A 42 -18.51 -5.74 -4.45
C LEU A 42 -17.37 -6.23 -5.36
N ASN A 43 -17.54 -6.20 -6.68
CA ASN A 43 -16.47 -6.59 -7.61
C ASN A 43 -15.35 -5.54 -7.67
N LEU A 44 -15.68 -4.24 -7.68
CA LEU A 44 -14.67 -3.19 -7.74
C LEU A 44 -13.88 -3.09 -6.43
N LEU A 45 -14.56 -2.88 -5.30
CA LEU A 45 -13.92 -2.71 -4.00
C LEU A 45 -13.38 -4.04 -3.48
N GLY A 46 -14.16 -5.12 -3.59
CA GLY A 46 -13.82 -6.41 -3.03
C GLY A 46 -12.74 -7.14 -3.82
N PHE A 47 -12.83 -7.15 -5.15
CA PHE A 47 -11.84 -7.83 -5.98
C PHE A 47 -10.76 -6.90 -6.53
N VAL A 48 -11.12 -5.89 -7.33
CA VAL A 48 -10.13 -5.09 -8.07
C VAL A 48 -9.22 -4.30 -7.12
N VAL A 49 -9.79 -3.49 -6.23
CA VAL A 49 -9.03 -2.66 -5.29
C VAL A 49 -8.20 -3.52 -4.33
N THR A 50 -8.80 -4.55 -3.74
CA THR A 50 -8.08 -5.49 -2.87
C THR A 50 -6.92 -6.19 -3.59
N SER A 51 -7.10 -6.58 -4.85
CA SER A 51 -6.03 -7.21 -5.65
C SER A 51 -4.89 -6.23 -5.93
N ILE A 52 -5.19 -4.96 -6.20
CA ILE A 52 -4.19 -3.91 -6.37
C ILE A 52 -3.39 -3.71 -5.07
N TYR A 53 -4.07 -3.65 -3.91
CA TYR A 53 -3.39 -3.55 -2.61
C TYR A 53 -2.49 -4.76 -2.34
N GLY A 54 -2.98 -5.97 -2.61
CA GLY A 54 -2.20 -7.21 -2.50
C GLY A 54 -0.98 -7.24 -3.41
N GLY A 55 -1.14 -6.80 -4.66
CA GLY A 55 -0.06 -6.63 -5.63
C GLY A 55 0.99 -5.64 -5.15
N TYR A 56 0.56 -4.47 -4.65
CA TYR A 56 1.46 -3.46 -4.10
C TYR A 56 2.32 -4.01 -2.95
N PHE A 57 1.70 -4.66 -1.95
CA PHE A 57 2.45 -5.24 -0.84
C PHE A 57 3.31 -6.45 -1.26
N THR A 58 3.01 -7.09 -2.38
CA THR A 58 3.87 -8.15 -2.93
C THR A 58 5.11 -7.58 -3.62
N MET A 59 4.95 -6.48 -4.37
CA MET A 59 6.04 -5.79 -5.08
C MET A 59 6.96 -5.00 -4.13
N PHE A 60 6.43 -4.46 -3.03
CA PHE A 60 7.17 -3.64 -2.06
C PHE A 60 7.27 -4.31 -0.68
N PRO A 61 8.07 -5.38 -0.52
CA PRO A 61 8.13 -6.17 0.72
C PRO A 61 8.57 -5.35 1.95
N ALA A 62 9.38 -4.31 1.77
CA ALA A 62 9.80 -3.41 2.85
C ALA A 62 8.63 -2.57 3.42
N LYS A 63 7.60 -2.29 2.60
CA LYS A 63 6.34 -1.64 3.04
C LYS A 63 5.29 -2.65 3.51
N ALA A 64 5.45 -3.92 3.14
CA ALA A 64 4.60 -5.03 3.59
C ALA A 64 4.94 -5.55 5.00
N ALA A 65 5.97 -4.99 5.64
CA ALA A 65 6.35 -5.35 7.00
C ALA A 65 5.51 -4.60 8.06
N GLY A 66 5.13 -5.32 9.12
CA GLY A 66 4.42 -4.75 10.28
C GLY A 66 2.89 -4.86 10.21
N PRO A 67 2.17 -4.11 11.08
CA PRO A 67 0.71 -4.25 11.22
C PRO A 67 -0.10 -3.49 10.15
N LEU A 68 0.49 -2.47 9.51
CA LEU A 68 -0.20 -1.60 8.54
C LEU A 68 -0.89 -2.37 7.39
N PRO A 69 -0.21 -3.31 6.69
CA PRO A 69 -0.85 -4.07 5.61
C PRO A 69 -2.02 -4.95 6.09
N LYS A 70 -2.01 -5.40 7.35
CA LYS A 70 -3.13 -6.14 7.94
C LYS A 70 -4.30 -5.21 8.27
N ALA A 71 -4.02 -3.99 8.74
CA ALA A 71 -5.04 -2.98 9.01
C ALA A 71 -5.76 -2.56 7.72
N VAL A 72 -5.01 -2.32 6.63
CA VAL A 72 -5.61 -2.04 5.30
C VAL A 72 -6.54 -3.18 4.88
N LEU A 73 -6.08 -4.44 4.95
CA LEU A 73 -6.89 -5.59 4.56
C LEU A 73 -8.14 -5.71 5.43
N GLY A 74 -7.99 -5.59 6.75
CA GLY A 74 -9.08 -5.71 7.70
C GLY A 74 -10.15 -4.64 7.50
N LEU A 75 -9.75 -3.37 7.42
CA LEU A 75 -10.69 -2.27 7.21
C LEU A 75 -11.38 -2.38 5.84
N HIS A 76 -10.61 -2.55 4.77
CA HIS A 76 -11.16 -2.56 3.42
C HIS A 76 -12.09 -3.77 3.19
N ALA A 77 -11.69 -4.96 3.65
CA ALA A 77 -12.52 -6.16 3.53
C ALA A 77 -13.76 -6.09 4.42
N ALA A 78 -13.63 -5.67 5.69
CA ALA A 78 -14.78 -5.57 6.59
C ALA A 78 -15.80 -4.54 6.09
N GLY A 79 -15.33 -3.37 5.66
CA GLY A 79 -16.19 -2.34 5.08
C GLY A 79 -16.90 -2.83 3.81
N THR A 80 -16.19 -3.51 2.91
CA THR A 80 -16.79 -4.05 1.67
C THR A 80 -17.82 -5.14 1.96
N VAL A 81 -17.51 -6.07 2.87
CA VAL A 81 -18.41 -7.17 3.26
C VAL A 81 -19.65 -6.65 3.97
N ALA A 82 -19.54 -5.57 4.76
CA ALA A 82 -20.69 -4.92 5.39
C ALA A 82 -21.52 -4.09 4.39
N MET A 83 -20.85 -3.43 3.43
CA MET A 83 -21.50 -2.57 2.43
C MET A 83 -22.41 -3.38 1.50
N PHE A 84 -21.97 -4.53 1.01
CA PHE A 84 -22.74 -5.30 0.04
C PHE A 84 -24.17 -5.67 0.51
N PRO A 85 -24.38 -6.35 1.67
CA PRO A 85 -25.71 -6.71 2.14
C PRO A 85 -26.53 -5.48 2.56
N SER A 86 -25.91 -4.50 3.22
CA SER A 86 -26.63 -3.29 3.66
C SER A 86 -27.13 -2.47 2.48
N LEU A 87 -26.29 -2.22 1.46
CA LEU A 87 -26.68 -1.51 0.25
C LEU A 87 -27.70 -2.29 -0.56
N SER A 88 -27.57 -3.62 -0.64
CA SER A 88 -28.57 -4.45 -1.31
C SER A 88 -29.94 -4.32 -0.65
N LEU A 89 -30.01 -4.27 0.69
CA LEU A 89 -31.27 -4.10 1.42
C LEU A 89 -31.89 -2.72 1.20
N VAL A 90 -31.09 -1.64 1.20
CA VAL A 90 -31.58 -0.30 0.88
C VAL A 90 -32.18 -0.25 -0.52
N LEU A 91 -31.49 -0.84 -1.51
CA LEU A 91 -31.96 -0.89 -2.91
C LEU A 91 -33.20 -1.79 -3.10
N LEU A 92 -33.50 -2.67 -2.16
CA LEU A 92 -34.71 -3.48 -2.12
C LEU A 92 -35.85 -2.80 -1.33
N GLY A 93 -35.65 -1.56 -0.85
CA GLY A 93 -36.67 -0.75 -0.17
C GLY A 93 -36.54 -0.69 1.36
N HIS A 94 -35.48 -1.25 1.95
CA HIS A 94 -35.25 -1.18 3.40
C HIS A 94 -34.36 0.00 3.79
N GLU A 95 -34.92 1.21 3.75
CA GLU A 95 -34.20 2.48 4.04
C GLU A 95 -33.58 2.54 5.44
N ALA A 96 -34.09 1.77 6.41
CA ALA A 96 -33.52 1.67 7.75
C ALA A 96 -32.04 1.20 7.78
N MET A 97 -31.54 0.62 6.68
CA MET A 97 -30.15 0.19 6.53
C MET A 97 -29.20 1.29 6.03
N GLU A 98 -29.70 2.47 5.66
CA GLU A 98 -28.86 3.61 5.21
C GLU A 98 -27.73 3.97 6.19
N PRO A 99 -27.94 4.04 7.52
CA PRO A 99 -26.86 4.33 8.46
C PRO A 99 -25.75 3.28 8.42
N VAL A 100 -26.10 2.01 8.17
CA VAL A 100 -25.14 0.91 8.07
C VAL A 100 -24.31 1.06 6.80
N VAL A 101 -24.92 1.46 5.68
CA VAL A 101 -24.21 1.76 4.42
C VAL A 101 -23.24 2.94 4.62
N ALA A 102 -23.65 3.98 5.34
CA ALA A 102 -22.80 5.14 5.62
C ALA A 102 -21.58 4.74 6.47
N VAL A 103 -21.79 3.97 7.54
CA VAL A 103 -20.69 3.46 8.38
C VAL A 103 -19.76 2.55 7.58
N ALA A 104 -20.31 1.63 6.77
CA ALA A 104 -19.51 0.75 5.92
C ALA A 104 -18.67 1.55 4.91
N SER A 105 -19.23 2.60 4.32
CA SER A 105 -18.53 3.52 3.41
C SER A 105 -17.36 4.22 4.09
N ILE A 106 -17.55 4.70 5.33
CA ILE A 106 -16.49 5.32 6.11
C ILE A 106 -15.38 4.30 6.41
N ILE A 107 -15.72 3.06 6.77
CA ILE A 107 -14.73 2.01 7.03
C ILE A 107 -13.90 1.70 5.78
N VAL A 108 -14.53 1.57 4.61
CA VAL A 108 -13.83 1.40 3.33
C VAL A 108 -12.91 2.60 3.06
N PHE A 109 -13.40 3.81 3.26
CA PHE A 109 -12.61 5.03 3.09
C PHE A 109 -11.38 5.06 4.03
N LEU A 110 -11.54 4.70 5.31
CA LEU A 110 -10.43 4.58 6.25
C LEU A 110 -9.43 3.51 5.82
N GLY A 111 -9.89 2.39 5.23
CA GLY A 111 -9.03 1.39 4.61
C GLY A 111 -8.17 1.97 3.49
N ALA A 112 -8.78 2.75 2.59
CA ALA A 112 -8.09 3.44 1.49
C ALA A 112 -7.11 4.51 1.99
N VAL A 113 -7.48 5.30 3.00
CA VAL A 113 -6.59 6.27 3.65
C VAL A 113 -5.40 5.57 4.29
N THR A 114 -5.63 4.45 4.98
CA THR A 114 -4.56 3.65 5.58
C THR A 114 -3.61 3.11 4.52
N PHE A 115 -4.14 2.71 3.36
CA PHE A 115 -3.33 2.30 2.22
C PHE A 115 -2.51 3.48 1.67
N ALA A 116 -3.11 4.66 1.51
CA ALA A 116 -2.40 5.86 1.07
C ALA A 116 -1.23 6.17 2.02
N VAL A 117 -1.44 6.10 3.34
CA VAL A 117 -0.37 6.26 4.34
C VAL A 117 0.74 5.22 4.13
N ALA A 118 0.40 3.96 3.87
CA ALA A 118 1.39 2.92 3.59
C ALA A 118 2.20 3.20 2.31
N VAL A 119 1.57 3.80 1.29
CA VAL A 119 2.22 4.20 0.04
C VAL A 119 3.18 5.36 0.26
N PHE A 120 2.77 6.41 0.98
CA PHE A 120 3.58 7.61 1.20
C PHE A 120 4.65 7.48 2.30
N ARG A 121 4.54 6.49 3.21
CA ARG A 121 5.54 6.30 4.27
C ARG A 121 6.88 5.77 3.72
N GLU A 122 8.00 6.25 4.24
CA GLU A 122 9.29 5.65 3.91
C GLU A 122 9.39 4.18 4.34
N PRO A 123 10.11 3.33 3.57
CA PRO A 123 10.38 1.96 3.96
C PRO A 123 11.18 1.93 5.27
N LYS A 124 10.81 1.05 6.20
CA LYS A 124 11.64 0.80 7.39
C LYS A 124 12.99 0.23 6.94
N GLY A 125 14.03 1.04 6.97
CA GLY A 125 15.38 0.70 6.49
C GLY A 125 16.14 1.84 5.79
N SER A 126 15.48 2.95 5.42
CA SER A 126 16.13 4.12 4.80
C SER A 126 17.02 4.90 5.76
N GLU A 127 16.71 4.90 7.07
CA GLU A 127 17.50 5.62 8.09
C GLU A 127 18.95 5.15 8.15
N GLY A 128 19.21 3.84 8.11
CA GLY A 128 20.57 3.29 8.18
C GLY A 128 21.40 3.55 6.91
N ILE A 129 20.76 3.70 5.75
CA ILE A 129 21.43 4.06 4.49
C ILE A 129 21.75 5.56 4.47
N ASN A 130 20.83 6.40 4.95
CA ASN A 130 21.04 7.85 5.05
C ASN A 130 22.08 8.23 6.12
N GLU A 131 22.13 7.54 7.26
CA GLU A 131 23.17 7.73 8.27
C GLU A 131 24.54 7.29 7.73
N ARG A 132 24.60 6.15 7.04
CA ARG A 132 25.83 5.64 6.44
C ARG A 132 26.32 6.51 5.28
N SER A 133 25.44 7.09 4.47
CA SER A 133 25.83 8.03 3.42
C SER A 133 26.29 9.38 4.00
N LYS A 134 25.73 9.82 5.12
CA LYS A 134 26.21 11.00 5.87
C LYS A 134 27.56 10.76 6.57
N GLN A 135 27.81 9.55 7.06
CA GLN A 135 29.07 9.17 7.73
C GLN A 135 30.15 8.70 6.77
N ALA A 136 29.81 8.31 5.54
CA ALA A 136 30.77 8.09 4.47
C ALA A 136 31.44 9.42 4.15
N LYS A 137 32.53 9.71 4.87
CA LYS A 137 33.50 10.75 4.50
C LYS A 137 33.80 10.54 3.01
N PRO A 138 33.74 11.58 2.15
CA PRO A 138 34.04 11.40 0.74
C PRO A 138 35.44 10.82 0.61
N GLU A 139 35.53 9.54 0.31
CA GLU A 139 36.77 8.79 0.05
C GLU A 139 37.28 9.17 -1.36
N THR A 140 37.27 10.46 -1.66
CA THR A 140 37.67 11.03 -2.94
C THR A 140 38.54 12.28 -2.77
N SER A 141 39.14 12.51 -1.60
CA SER A 141 40.45 13.16 -1.60
C SER A 141 41.51 12.14 -2.02
N TRP A 142 41.44 11.72 -3.28
CA TRP A 142 42.52 11.03 -4.01
C TRP A 142 43.66 12.01 -4.34
N TRP A 143 43.48 13.29 -4.01
CA TRP A 143 44.48 14.33 -4.08
C TRP A 143 45.31 14.32 -2.80
N PRO A 144 46.65 14.21 -2.90
CA PRO A 144 47.52 14.52 -1.79
C PRO A 144 47.22 15.95 -1.30
N ASP A 145 47.14 16.12 0.02
CA ASP A 145 47.08 17.44 0.63
C ASP A 145 48.36 18.22 0.25
N LYS A 146 48.20 19.23 -0.61
CA LYS A 146 49.29 20.08 -1.09
C LYS A 146 49.91 20.95 0.01
N SER A 147 49.37 20.94 1.22
CA SER A 147 49.92 21.69 2.36
C SER A 147 51.33 21.21 2.76
N HIS A 148 51.67 19.95 2.52
CA HIS A 148 53.00 19.39 2.83
C HIS A 148 54.00 19.47 1.66
N GLU A 149 53.54 19.58 0.41
CA GLU A 149 54.42 19.64 -0.77
C GLU A 149 55.04 21.02 -0.99
N ALA A 150 54.34 22.10 -0.61
CA ALA A 150 54.87 23.46 -0.69
C ALA A 150 56.11 23.66 0.19
N ALA A 151 56.23 22.93 1.31
CA ALA A 151 57.38 23.01 2.20
C ALA A 151 58.66 22.37 1.60
N MET A 152 58.52 21.35 0.74
CA MET A 152 59.68 20.68 0.14
C MET A 152 60.22 21.41 -1.10
N ILE A 153 59.36 22.07 -1.89
CA ILE A 153 59.79 22.81 -3.08
C ILE A 153 60.57 24.09 -2.71
N PHE A 154 60.25 24.73 -1.59
CA PHE A 154 61.00 25.90 -1.09
C PHE A 154 62.20 25.54 -0.20
N GLY A 155 62.34 24.28 0.24
CA GLY A 155 63.46 23.82 1.08
C GLY A 155 64.75 23.47 0.32
N PHE A 156 64.69 23.29 -1.01
CA PHE A 156 65.84 22.87 -1.83
C PHE A 156 66.66 24.02 -2.43
N ALA A 157 66.25 25.28 -2.26
CA ALA A 157 66.91 26.43 -2.86
C ALA A 157 68.10 27.01 -2.06
N HIS A 158 68.50 26.40 -0.93
CA HIS A 158 69.54 26.97 -0.05
C HIS A 158 70.78 26.09 0.18
N TYR A 159 70.99 25.03 -0.62
CA TYR A 159 72.16 24.15 -0.47
C TYR A 159 73.03 24.07 -1.75
N GLN A 160 73.24 25.20 -2.42
CA GLN A 160 74.35 25.38 -3.36
C GLN A 160 74.84 26.84 -3.31
N ASN A 161 75.67 27.14 -2.31
CA ASN A 161 76.84 28.01 -2.47
C ASN A 161 77.78 27.82 -1.28
#